data_AF-A0A3C2B7T0-F1
#
_entry.id   AF-A0A3C2B7T0-F1
#
_cell.length_a   1.000
_cell.length_b   1.000
_cell.length_c   1.000
_cell.angle_alpha   90.00
_cell.angle_beta   90.00
_cell.angle_gamma   90.00
#
_symmetry.space_group_name_H-M   'P 1'
#
loop_
_entity.id
_entity.type
_entity.pdbx_description
1 polymer ?
#
loop_
_entity_poly.entity_id
_entity_poly.type
_entity_poly.pdbx_seq_one_letter_code
_entity_poly.pdbx_strand_id
1 'polypeptide(L)'
;TAGRLLALAAMVATFTLLWVCFLKARPRAQGLTAMALVAVFPGSVYYGAIFPISFVTLSMVACLVALDRGRWLLAGMFGMLGALSYPTGAVLAVVAVVPLVTPTIGPWRIRLRAAVSVAGPILGAYLLVLANFQRAVGRWDAWFMIQVGYRYHRAWPWESLVHRLQQLDGHVGPRWPAAQTALVIVMMAVVGWVTARQWTHLRLVERSAAVLVGALWLLPLTVGGDLSLHRAESLLLPAVILLARSPARLVGGLAAAAAPVAYSIAGLYTAALII
;
A
#
# COMPACT_ATOMS: atom_id res chain seq x y z
N THR A 1 23.26 7.41 -7.85
CA THR A 1 22.85 6.67 -9.08
C THR A 1 22.30 5.28 -8.77
N ALA A 2 23.02 4.43 -8.02
CA ALA A 2 22.58 3.06 -7.68
C ALA A 2 21.17 2.98 -7.04
N GLY A 3 20.87 3.82 -6.05
CA GLY A 3 19.54 3.84 -5.41
C GLY A 3 18.38 4.16 -6.35
N ARG A 4 18.61 5.02 -7.35
CA ARG A 4 17.61 5.34 -8.38
C ARG A 4 17.37 4.16 -9.31
N LEU A 5 18.43 3.47 -9.73
CA LEU A 5 18.33 2.26 -10.54
C LEU A 5 17.57 1.17 -9.79
N LEU A 6 17.85 0.99 -8.49
CA LEU A 6 17.14 0.03 -7.65
C LEU A 6 15.65 0.37 -7.54
N ALA A 7 15.31 1.64 -7.31
CA ALA A 7 13.92 2.09 -7.23
C ALA A 7 13.17 1.86 -8.55
N LEU A 8 13.79 2.22 -9.69
CA LEU A 8 13.21 1.99 -11.03
C LEU A 8 13.04 0.50 -11.32
N ALA A 9 14.03 -0.33 -11.00
CA ALA A 9 13.93 -1.77 -11.16
C ALA A 9 12.78 -2.35 -10.31
N ALA A 10 12.64 -1.90 -9.06
CA ALA A 10 11.56 -2.32 -8.19
C ALA A 10 10.18 -1.89 -8.70
N MET A 11 10.06 -0.66 -9.23
CA MET A 11 8.85 -0.16 -9.87
C MET A 11 8.46 -1.00 -11.09
N VAL A 12 9.40 -1.23 -12.02
CA VAL A 12 9.16 -2.05 -13.23
C VAL A 12 8.77 -3.48 -12.86
N ALA A 13 9.45 -4.09 -11.88
CA ALA A 13 9.11 -5.41 -11.38
C ALA A 13 7.70 -5.44 -10.77
N THR A 14 7.33 -4.42 -10.00
CA THR A 14 5.97 -4.28 -9.43
C THR A 14 4.92 -4.24 -10.53
N PHE A 15 5.11 -3.39 -11.54
CA PHE A 15 4.16 -3.23 -12.64
C PHE A 15 4.05 -4.51 -13.46
N THR A 16 5.17 -5.18 -13.69
CA THR A 16 5.23 -6.46 -14.40
C THR A 16 4.48 -7.54 -13.64
N LEU A 17 4.68 -7.67 -12.32
CA LEU A 17 3.96 -8.63 -11.50
C LEU A 17 2.45 -8.33 -11.47
N LEU A 18 2.06 -7.06 -11.34
CA LEU A 18 0.65 -6.66 -11.41
C LEU A 18 0.02 -7.09 -12.74
N TRP A 19 0.69 -6.79 -13.86
CA TRP A 19 0.20 -7.18 -15.18
C TRP A 19 0.11 -8.70 -15.33
N VAL A 20 1.23 -9.40 -15.16
CA VAL A 20 1.34 -10.83 -15.49
C VAL A 20 0.51 -11.70 -14.55
N CYS A 21 0.47 -11.38 -13.26
CA CYS A 21 -0.20 -12.23 -12.26
C CYS A 21 -1.67 -11.88 -12.02
N PHE A 22 -2.09 -10.63 -12.25
CA PHE A 22 -3.44 -10.20 -11.86
C PHE A 22 -4.26 -9.57 -12.98
N LEU A 23 -3.66 -8.67 -13.78
CA LEU A 23 -4.44 -7.82 -14.68
C LEU A 23 -4.60 -8.41 -16.09
N LYS A 24 -3.61 -9.17 -16.59
CA LYS A 24 -3.64 -9.79 -17.93
C LYS A 24 -4.78 -10.81 -18.09
N ALA A 25 -5.18 -11.47 -17.01
CA ALA A 25 -6.27 -12.45 -17.02
C ALA A 25 -7.67 -11.82 -17.03
N ARG A 26 -7.77 -10.49 -16.88
CA ARG A 26 -9.03 -9.76 -16.96
C ARG A 26 -9.43 -9.51 -18.41
N PRO A 27 -10.72 -9.22 -18.69
CA PRO A 27 -11.12 -8.61 -19.95
C PRO A 27 -10.17 -7.47 -20.35
N ARG A 28 -9.73 -7.47 -21.61
CA ARG A 28 -8.64 -6.60 -22.10
C ARG A 28 -8.81 -5.14 -21.69
N ALA A 29 -10.03 -4.60 -21.83
CA ALA A 29 -10.33 -3.22 -21.46
C ALA A 29 -10.09 -2.94 -19.95
N GLN A 30 -10.53 -3.83 -19.07
CA GLN A 30 -10.33 -3.69 -17.61
C GLN A 30 -8.86 -3.80 -17.23
N GLY A 31 -8.14 -4.77 -17.82
CA GLY A 31 -6.71 -4.96 -17.56
C GLY A 31 -5.90 -3.73 -18.00
N LEU A 32 -6.19 -3.18 -19.18
CA LEU A 32 -5.49 -2.00 -19.71
C LEU A 32 -5.81 -0.73 -18.92
N THR A 33 -7.08 -0.48 -18.56
CA THR A 33 -7.41 0.72 -17.75
C THR A 33 -6.88 0.60 -16.32
N ALA A 34 -6.82 -0.60 -15.76
CA ALA A 34 -6.14 -0.84 -14.49
C ALA A 34 -4.63 -0.56 -14.59
N MET A 35 -3.96 -0.96 -15.67
CA MET A 35 -2.55 -0.61 -15.90
C MET A 35 -2.33 0.88 -16.12
N ALA A 36 -3.24 1.57 -16.81
CA ALA A 36 -3.21 3.01 -16.89
C ALA A 36 -3.27 3.64 -15.49
N LEU A 37 -4.18 3.16 -14.63
CA LEU A 37 -4.25 3.60 -13.24
C LEU A 37 -2.98 3.28 -12.45
N VAL A 38 -2.31 2.13 -12.66
CA VAL A 38 -1.01 1.82 -12.03
C VAL A 38 0.04 2.89 -12.37
N ALA A 39 0.10 3.31 -13.63
CA ALA A 39 1.10 4.28 -14.10
C ALA A 39 0.91 5.67 -13.47
N VAL A 40 -0.33 6.08 -13.24
CA VAL A 40 -0.68 7.40 -12.66
C VAL A 40 -1.27 7.29 -11.25
N PHE A 41 -0.98 6.20 -10.53
CA PHE A 41 -1.57 5.95 -9.22
C PHE A 41 -1.25 7.10 -8.25
N PRO A 42 -2.16 7.50 -7.35
CA PRO A 42 -1.87 8.57 -6.39
C PRO A 42 -0.60 8.25 -5.58
N GLY A 43 0.38 9.16 -5.63
CA GLY A 43 1.71 8.96 -5.05
C GLY A 43 2.71 8.21 -5.95
N SER A 44 2.46 8.03 -7.24
CA SER A 44 3.39 7.35 -8.17
C SER A 44 4.77 7.99 -8.27
N VAL A 45 4.91 9.29 -7.94
CA VAL A 45 6.20 9.99 -7.82
C VAL A 45 7.17 9.25 -6.91
N TYR A 46 6.67 8.59 -5.86
CA TYR A 46 7.51 7.89 -4.89
C TYR A 46 8.09 6.58 -5.43
N TYR A 47 7.57 6.04 -6.54
CA TYR A 47 8.10 4.81 -7.13
C TYR A 47 9.41 5.03 -7.89
N GLY A 48 9.61 6.23 -8.44
CA GLY A 48 10.85 6.62 -9.12
C GLY A 48 11.85 7.37 -8.23
N ALA A 49 11.43 7.78 -7.04
CA ALA A 49 12.29 8.49 -6.08
C ALA A 49 13.29 7.54 -5.42
N ILE A 50 14.43 8.07 -4.94
CA ILE A 50 15.37 7.32 -4.09
C ILE A 50 14.76 7.21 -2.69
N PHE A 51 13.73 6.38 -2.58
CA PHE A 51 12.88 6.22 -1.39
C PHE A 51 12.38 4.77 -1.32
N PRO A 52 12.19 4.16 -0.13
CA PRO A 52 11.92 2.73 -0.01
C PRO A 52 10.54 2.27 -0.51
N ILE A 53 9.65 3.20 -0.88
CA ILE A 53 8.27 2.88 -1.30
C ILE A 53 8.24 1.88 -2.47
N SER A 54 9.04 2.08 -3.52
CA SER A 54 9.07 1.16 -4.67
C SER A 54 9.42 -0.27 -4.27
N PHE A 55 10.39 -0.43 -3.38
CA PHE A 55 10.84 -1.74 -2.90
C PHE A 55 9.82 -2.41 -1.97
N VAL A 56 9.17 -1.61 -1.12
CA VAL A 56 8.10 -2.09 -0.23
C VAL A 56 6.88 -2.50 -1.04
N THR A 57 6.48 -1.71 -2.03
CA THR A 57 5.36 -2.04 -2.91
C THR A 57 5.66 -3.29 -3.74
N LEU A 58 6.90 -3.47 -4.23
CA LEU A 58 7.33 -4.72 -4.86
C LEU A 58 7.17 -5.91 -3.89
N SER A 59 7.64 -5.75 -2.66
CA SER A 59 7.56 -6.77 -1.61
C SER A 59 6.10 -7.13 -1.29
N MET A 60 5.20 -6.14 -1.25
CA MET A 60 3.75 -6.34 -1.10
C MET A 60 3.16 -7.17 -2.23
N VAL A 61 3.41 -6.79 -3.49
CA VAL A 61 2.87 -7.51 -4.65
C VAL A 61 3.47 -8.92 -4.74
N ALA A 62 4.76 -9.09 -4.49
CA ALA A 62 5.42 -10.40 -4.48
C ALA A 62 4.88 -11.31 -3.36
N CYS A 63 4.63 -10.76 -2.16
CA CYS A 63 3.96 -11.45 -1.06
C CYS A 63 2.57 -11.94 -1.49
N LEU A 64 1.75 -11.07 -2.09
CA LEU A 64 0.43 -11.42 -2.62
C LEU A 64 0.49 -12.51 -3.71
N VAL A 65 1.46 -12.45 -4.62
CA VAL A 65 1.67 -13.49 -5.64
C VAL A 65 2.04 -14.84 -5.00
N ALA A 66 2.92 -14.85 -4.01
CA ALA A 66 3.31 -16.07 -3.31
C ALA A 66 2.15 -16.67 -2.49
N LEU A 67 1.31 -15.82 -1.88
CA LEU A 67 0.08 -16.21 -1.19
C LEU A 67 -0.92 -16.87 -2.15
N ASP A 68 -1.15 -16.27 -3.32
CA ASP A 68 -2.08 -16.82 -4.32
C ASP A 68 -1.68 -18.24 -4.77
N ARG A 69 -0.36 -18.50 -4.78
CA ARG A 69 0.23 -19.79 -5.14
C ARG A 69 0.35 -20.76 -3.96
N GLY A 70 -0.19 -20.43 -2.79
CA GLY A 70 -0.10 -21.25 -1.57
C GLY A 70 1.33 -21.41 -1.01
N ARG A 71 2.29 -20.57 -1.44
CA ARG A 71 3.69 -20.60 -0.96
C ARG A 71 3.84 -19.72 0.28
N TRP A 72 3.22 -20.12 1.38
CA TRP A 72 3.06 -19.32 2.61
C TRP A 72 4.36 -18.76 3.18
N LEU A 73 5.40 -19.59 3.30
CA LEU A 73 6.69 -19.14 3.82
C LEU A 73 7.36 -18.14 2.88
N LEU A 74 7.30 -18.38 1.57
CA LEU A 74 7.87 -17.46 0.58
C LEU A 74 7.14 -16.11 0.61
N ALA A 75 5.82 -16.10 0.83
CA ALA A 75 5.08 -14.88 1.07
C ALA A 75 5.57 -14.12 2.31
N GLY A 76 5.77 -14.85 3.42
CA GLY A 76 6.38 -14.29 4.63
C GLY A 76 7.78 -13.70 4.36
N MET A 77 8.62 -14.38 3.58
CA MET A 77 9.96 -13.88 3.21
C MET A 77 9.89 -12.59 2.36
N PHE A 78 8.95 -12.49 1.41
CA PHE A 78 8.74 -11.22 0.70
C PHE A 78 8.25 -10.12 1.65
N GLY A 79 7.36 -10.44 2.59
CA GLY A 79 6.93 -9.47 3.58
C GLY A 79 8.05 -9.05 4.56
N MET A 80 8.95 -9.96 4.90
CA MET A 80 10.16 -9.70 5.69
C MET A 80 11.03 -8.64 5.00
N LEU A 81 11.26 -8.78 3.69
CA LEU A 81 11.98 -7.77 2.89
C LEU A 81 11.30 -6.40 2.94
N GLY A 82 9.96 -6.38 2.87
CA GLY A 82 9.17 -5.15 3.03
C GLY A 82 9.38 -4.50 4.40
N ALA A 83 9.28 -5.28 5.48
CA ALA A 83 9.44 -4.78 6.86
C ALA A 83 10.86 -4.29 7.17
N LEU A 84 11.89 -4.94 6.62
CA LEU A 84 13.29 -4.49 6.74
C LEU A 84 13.55 -3.19 5.97
N SER A 85 12.81 -2.96 4.89
CA SER A 85 13.01 -1.80 4.02
C SER A 85 12.28 -0.56 4.51
N TYR A 86 11.12 -0.73 5.14
CA TYR A 86 10.32 0.37 5.64
C TYR A 86 9.40 -0.10 6.79
N PRO A 87 9.26 0.67 7.88
CA PRO A 87 8.45 0.26 9.04
C PRO A 87 7.00 -0.09 8.69
N THR A 88 6.37 0.61 7.75
CA THR A 88 5.00 0.28 7.29
C THR A 88 4.92 -1.09 6.61
N GLY A 89 6.04 -1.67 6.16
CA GLY A 89 6.10 -3.04 5.68
C GLY A 89 5.72 -4.09 6.74
N ALA A 90 5.82 -3.77 8.04
CA ALA A 90 5.31 -4.67 9.09
C ALA A 90 3.79 -4.88 9.00
N VAL A 91 3.04 -3.94 8.42
CA VAL A 91 1.59 -4.04 8.21
C VAL A 91 1.24 -5.24 7.33
N LEU A 92 2.14 -5.75 6.48
CA LEU A 92 1.86 -6.95 5.68
C LEU A 92 1.51 -8.19 6.51
N ALA A 93 1.91 -8.24 7.79
CA ALA A 93 1.56 -9.33 8.68
C ALA A 93 0.03 -9.51 8.83
N VAL A 94 -0.77 -8.45 8.66
CA VAL A 94 -2.24 -8.50 8.74
C VAL A 94 -2.86 -9.42 7.68
N VAL A 95 -2.16 -9.65 6.57
CA VAL A 95 -2.62 -10.55 5.50
C VAL A 95 -2.70 -12.00 5.98
N ALA A 96 -1.96 -12.37 7.05
CA ALA A 96 -2.05 -13.68 7.67
C ALA A 96 -3.43 -13.98 8.27
N VAL A 97 -4.30 -12.99 8.47
CA VAL A 97 -5.71 -13.21 8.86
C VAL A 97 -6.46 -13.97 7.76
N VAL A 98 -6.16 -13.72 6.48
CA VAL A 98 -6.90 -14.33 5.37
C VAL A 98 -6.84 -15.86 5.37
N PRO A 99 -5.67 -16.53 5.47
CA PRO A 99 -5.66 -17.98 5.60
C PRO A 99 -6.36 -18.46 6.88
N LEU A 100 -6.29 -17.71 7.98
CA LEU A 100 -6.99 -18.06 9.22
C LEU A 100 -8.51 -18.01 9.09
N VAL A 101 -9.08 -17.24 8.17
CA VAL A 101 -10.55 -17.11 8.00
C VAL A 101 -11.07 -17.77 6.72
N THR A 102 -10.22 -18.45 5.95
CA THR A 102 -10.60 -19.09 4.68
C THR A 102 -10.70 -20.62 4.86
N PRO A 103 -11.90 -21.20 5.03
CA PRO A 103 -12.05 -22.63 5.33
C PRO A 103 -11.61 -23.56 4.19
N THR A 104 -11.66 -23.07 2.95
CA THR A 104 -11.29 -23.85 1.75
C THR A 104 -9.80 -24.21 1.68
N ILE A 105 -8.95 -23.60 2.50
CA ILE A 105 -7.52 -23.96 2.62
C ILE A 105 -7.33 -25.28 3.37
N GLY A 106 -8.30 -25.69 4.19
CA GLY A 106 -8.29 -26.96 4.90
C GLY A 106 -8.47 -26.82 6.42
N PRO A 107 -8.12 -27.87 7.19
CA PRO A 107 -8.25 -27.90 8.64
C PRO A 107 -7.55 -26.74 9.35
N TRP A 108 -8.05 -26.37 10.53
CA TRP A 108 -7.51 -25.26 11.35
C TRP A 108 -5.98 -25.29 11.52
N ARG A 109 -5.39 -26.48 11.75
CA ARG A 109 -3.93 -26.64 11.91
C ARG A 109 -3.15 -26.20 10.66
N ILE A 110 -3.65 -26.47 9.46
CA ILE A 110 -3.01 -26.06 8.19
C ILE A 110 -3.14 -24.55 8.01
N ARG A 111 -4.32 -23.99 8.30
CA ARG A 111 -4.58 -22.55 8.24
C ARG A 111 -3.70 -21.77 9.21
N LEU A 112 -3.53 -22.27 10.43
CA LEU A 112 -2.65 -21.68 11.43
C LEU A 112 -1.19 -21.74 10.99
N ARG A 113 -0.71 -22.87 10.48
CA ARG A 113 0.65 -22.99 9.93
C ARG A 113 0.88 -22.02 8.77
N ALA A 114 -0.08 -21.88 7.86
CA ALA A 114 -0.01 -20.91 6.77
C ALA A 114 0.10 -19.48 7.30
N ALA A 115 -0.76 -19.10 8.26
CA ALA A 115 -0.74 -17.78 8.88
C ALA A 115 0.58 -17.48 9.59
N VAL A 116 1.10 -18.42 10.39
CA VAL A 116 2.40 -18.30 11.08
C VAL A 116 3.55 -18.24 10.07
N SER A 117 3.50 -19.01 8.99
CA SER A 117 4.54 -18.97 7.95
C SER A 117 4.59 -17.63 7.21
N VAL A 118 3.46 -16.91 7.15
CA VAL A 118 3.39 -15.57 6.57
C VAL A 118 3.79 -14.52 7.60
N ALA A 119 3.14 -14.49 8.77
CA ALA A 119 3.35 -13.46 9.77
C ALA A 119 4.72 -13.57 10.48
N GLY A 120 5.20 -14.79 10.73
CA GLY A 120 6.42 -15.06 11.49
C GLY A 120 7.65 -14.33 10.96
N PRO A 121 8.03 -14.52 9.67
CA PRO A 121 9.16 -13.81 9.09
C PRO A 121 9.00 -12.28 9.08
N ILE A 122 7.78 -11.77 8.86
CA ILE A 122 7.48 -10.33 8.81
C ILE A 122 7.68 -9.70 10.19
N LEU A 123 7.05 -10.28 11.22
CA LEU A 123 7.16 -9.81 12.60
C LEU A 123 8.58 -10.02 13.13
N GLY A 124 9.25 -11.12 12.77
CA GLY A 124 10.65 -11.36 13.09
C GLY A 124 11.56 -10.27 12.54
N ALA A 125 11.42 -9.89 11.26
CA ALA A 125 12.16 -8.77 10.68
C ALA A 125 11.87 -7.44 11.39
N TYR A 126 10.61 -7.16 11.71
CA TYR A 126 10.28 -5.95 12.44
C TYR A 126 10.93 -5.90 13.82
N LEU A 127 10.91 -7.01 14.57
CA LEU A 127 11.62 -7.12 15.84
C LEU A 127 13.14 -6.95 15.69
N LEU A 128 13.74 -7.47 14.60
CA LEU A 128 15.15 -7.24 14.29
C LEU A 128 15.45 -5.75 14.04
N VAL A 129 14.55 -5.01 13.40
CA VAL A 129 14.69 -3.55 13.23
C VAL A 129 14.65 -2.84 14.60
N LEU A 130 13.73 -3.21 15.48
CA LEU A 130 13.66 -2.64 16.84
C LEU A 130 14.91 -2.99 17.66
N ALA A 131 15.40 -4.22 17.58
CA ALA A 131 16.64 -4.64 18.22
C ALA A 131 17.85 -3.87 17.67
N ASN A 132 17.87 -3.60 16.36
CA ASN A 132 18.90 -2.75 15.74
C ASN A 132 18.84 -1.32 16.28
N PHE A 133 17.66 -0.73 16.47
CA PHE A 133 17.56 0.58 17.13
C PHE A 133 18.05 0.54 18.58
N GLN A 134 17.70 -0.48 19.35
CA GLN A 134 18.21 -0.64 20.71
C GLN A 134 19.75 -0.71 20.72
N ARG A 135 20.34 -1.47 19.81
CA ARG A 135 21.80 -1.60 19.70
C ARG A 135 22.46 -0.30 19.22
N ALA A 136 21.90 0.37 18.23
CA ALA A 136 22.53 1.51 17.56
C ALA A 136 22.42 2.81 18.35
N VAL A 137 21.28 3.05 19.02
CA VAL A 137 21.00 4.33 19.71
C VAL A 137 20.53 4.14 21.16
N GLY A 138 20.62 2.93 21.70
CA GLY A 138 20.23 2.64 23.09
C GLY A 138 18.72 2.61 23.33
N ARG A 139 17.90 2.73 22.28
CA ARG A 139 16.44 2.85 22.37
C ARG A 139 15.72 2.07 21.27
N TRP A 140 14.97 1.04 21.63
CA TRP A 140 14.12 0.28 20.71
C TRP A 140 12.94 1.12 20.18
N ASP A 141 12.51 2.12 20.94
CA ASP A 141 11.37 2.99 20.61
C ASP A 141 11.76 4.25 19.82
N ALA A 142 13.03 4.38 19.39
CA ALA A 142 13.56 5.56 18.71
C ALA A 142 12.71 5.99 17.50
N TRP A 143 12.16 5.03 16.75
CA TRP A 143 11.26 5.33 15.64
C TRP A 143 9.97 6.03 16.07
N PHE A 144 9.36 5.59 17.18
CA PHE A 144 8.14 6.19 17.73
C PHE A 144 8.42 7.60 18.29
N MET A 145 9.61 7.83 18.84
CA MET A 145 9.99 9.17 19.28
C MET A 145 10.09 10.17 18.15
N ILE A 146 10.66 9.77 17.01
CA ILE A 146 10.69 10.61 15.81
C ILE A 146 9.26 10.99 15.39
N GLN A 147 8.31 10.08 15.56
CA GLN A 147 6.89 10.34 15.29
C GLN A 147 6.28 11.41 16.21
N VAL A 148 6.73 11.52 17.47
CA VAL A 148 6.28 12.59 18.38
C VAL A 148 6.65 13.98 17.84
N GLY A 149 7.79 14.10 17.15
CA GLY A 149 8.20 15.34 16.48
C GLY A 149 7.22 15.83 15.40
N TYR A 150 6.45 14.91 14.81
CA TYR A 150 5.38 15.24 13.85
C TYR A 150 4.03 15.53 14.50
N ARG A 151 4.01 15.77 15.82
CA ARG A 151 2.81 16.10 16.61
C ARG A 151 1.71 15.05 16.48
N TYR A 152 2.11 13.79 16.35
CA TYR A 152 1.15 12.70 16.27
C TYR A 152 0.36 12.57 17.55
N HIS A 153 -0.93 12.40 17.38
CA HIS A 153 -1.89 12.16 18.44
C HIS A 153 -2.86 11.09 17.96
N ARG A 154 -3.54 10.46 18.92
CA ARG A 154 -4.65 9.57 18.58
C ARG A 154 -5.74 10.43 17.94
N ALA A 155 -6.11 10.09 16.71
CA ALA A 155 -7.21 10.74 16.01
C ALA A 155 -8.20 9.68 15.55
N TRP A 156 -9.47 10.06 15.42
CA TRP A 156 -10.42 9.22 14.70
C TRP A 156 -10.17 9.35 13.20
N PRO A 157 -10.31 8.26 12.40
CA PRO A 157 -10.02 8.32 10.97
C PRO A 157 -10.76 9.43 10.22
N TRP A 158 -12.01 9.72 10.62
CA TRP A 158 -12.82 10.76 10.00
C TRP A 158 -12.31 12.17 10.29
N GLU A 159 -11.72 12.43 11.47
CA GLU A 159 -11.12 13.72 11.83
C GLU A 159 -9.92 14.01 10.92
N SER A 160 -9.05 13.01 10.75
CA SER A 160 -7.90 13.07 9.84
C SER A 160 -8.35 13.32 8.40
N LEU A 161 -9.41 12.68 7.93
CA LEU A 161 -9.93 12.89 6.57
C LEU A 161 -10.56 14.29 6.40
N VAL A 162 -11.41 14.73 7.32
CA VAL A 162 -12.06 16.06 7.27
C VAL A 162 -11.00 17.15 7.27
N HIS A 163 -10.01 17.06 8.16
CA HIS A 163 -8.92 18.03 8.24
C HIS A 163 -8.14 18.15 6.92
N ARG A 164 -7.94 17.02 6.22
CA ARG A 164 -7.23 17.00 4.93
C ARG A 164 -8.08 17.52 3.80
N LEU A 165 -9.37 17.21 3.79
CA LEU A 165 -10.30 17.71 2.78
C LEU A 165 -10.52 19.22 2.89
N GLN A 166 -10.45 19.80 4.10
CA GLN A 166 -10.49 21.27 4.30
C GLN A 166 -9.35 22.01 3.56
N GLN A 167 -8.24 21.32 3.24
CA GLN A 167 -7.12 21.91 2.50
C GLN A 167 -7.43 22.06 0.99
N LEU A 168 -8.52 21.47 0.47
CA LEU A 168 -8.96 21.64 -0.92
C LEU A 168 -9.31 23.09 -1.25
N ASP A 169 -9.88 23.81 -0.28
CA ASP A 169 -10.27 25.21 -0.47
C ASP A 169 -9.03 26.12 -0.66
N GLY A 170 -7.82 25.62 -0.37
CA GLY A 170 -6.55 26.31 -0.55
C GLY A 170 -6.28 27.44 0.44
N HIS A 171 -7.18 27.67 1.39
CA HIS A 171 -6.95 28.60 2.50
C HIS A 171 -5.90 28.07 3.49
N VAL A 172 -5.71 26.74 3.53
CA VAL A 172 -4.84 26.07 4.50
C VAL A 172 -3.97 25.03 3.77
N GLY A 173 -2.88 25.48 3.16
CA GLY A 173 -1.85 24.60 2.59
C GLY A 173 -2.05 24.17 1.12
N PRO A 174 -1.22 23.23 0.63
CA PRO A 174 -1.21 22.83 -0.77
C PRO A 174 -2.46 22.01 -1.14
N ARG A 175 -3.17 22.43 -2.20
CA ARG A 175 -4.41 21.78 -2.67
C ARG A 175 -4.21 20.35 -3.22
N TRP A 176 -3.05 20.06 -3.81
CA TRP A 176 -2.83 18.81 -4.54
C TRP A 176 -2.76 17.55 -3.66
N PRO A 177 -2.07 17.55 -2.50
CA PRO A 177 -2.18 16.44 -1.55
C PRO A 177 -3.62 16.15 -1.11
N ALA A 178 -4.43 17.19 -0.87
CA ALA A 178 -5.84 17.03 -0.50
C ALA A 178 -6.68 16.45 -1.65
N ALA A 179 -6.42 16.87 -2.89
CA ALA A 179 -7.05 16.30 -4.08
C ALA A 179 -6.70 14.82 -4.26
N GLN A 180 -5.45 14.44 -3.99
CA GLN A 180 -5.03 13.06 -3.95
C GLN A 180 -5.79 12.27 -2.85
N THR A 181 -5.89 12.79 -1.63
CA THR A 181 -6.64 12.12 -0.55
C THR A 181 -8.12 11.94 -0.92
N ALA A 182 -8.77 12.95 -1.51
CA ALA A 182 -10.14 12.85 -1.99
C ALA A 182 -10.30 11.74 -3.04
N LEU A 183 -9.38 11.66 -4.00
CA LEU A 183 -9.38 10.61 -5.02
C LEU A 183 -9.17 9.22 -4.41
N VAL A 184 -8.27 9.10 -3.44
CA VAL A 184 -8.04 7.84 -2.70
C VAL A 184 -9.28 7.42 -1.92
N ILE A 185 -10.01 8.34 -1.27
CA ILE A 185 -11.29 8.03 -0.62
C ILE A 185 -12.26 7.39 -1.62
N VAL A 186 -12.40 7.96 -2.82
CA VAL A 186 -13.27 7.41 -3.87
C VAL A 186 -12.79 6.01 -4.29
N MET A 187 -11.49 5.81 -4.51
CA MET A 187 -10.93 4.49 -4.82
C MET A 187 -11.21 3.47 -3.72
N MET A 188 -11.01 3.85 -2.45
CA MET A 188 -11.24 3.00 -1.29
C MET A 188 -12.72 2.69 -1.08
N ALA A 189 -13.63 3.61 -1.40
CA ALA A 189 -15.07 3.35 -1.44
C ALA A 189 -15.43 2.30 -2.50
N VAL A 190 -14.86 2.39 -3.71
CA VAL A 190 -15.06 1.38 -4.77
C VAL A 190 -14.49 0.02 -4.35
N VAL A 191 -13.29 0.00 -3.77
CA VAL A 191 -12.67 -1.23 -3.23
C VAL A 191 -13.55 -1.85 -2.15
N GLY A 192 -14.03 -1.05 -1.19
CA GLY A 192 -14.93 -1.50 -0.13
C GLY A 192 -16.23 -2.06 -0.67
N TRP A 193 -16.84 -1.39 -1.66
CA TRP A 193 -18.05 -1.84 -2.33
C TRP A 193 -17.87 -3.18 -3.06
N VAL A 194 -16.80 -3.32 -3.86
CA VAL A 194 -16.47 -4.57 -4.56
C VAL A 194 -16.23 -5.69 -3.55
N THR A 195 -15.49 -5.38 -2.48
CA THR A 195 -15.16 -6.35 -1.43
C THR A 195 -16.42 -6.82 -0.71
N ALA A 196 -17.31 -5.91 -0.30
CA ALA A 196 -18.55 -6.24 0.39
C ALA A 196 -19.50 -7.06 -0.49
N ARG A 197 -19.67 -6.68 -1.76
CA ARG A 197 -20.59 -7.37 -2.68
C ARG A 197 -20.09 -8.71 -3.17
N GLN A 198 -18.78 -8.91 -3.27
CA GLN A 198 -18.20 -10.08 -3.92
C GLN A 198 -17.33 -10.93 -2.99
N TRP A 199 -17.33 -10.69 -1.68
CA TRP A 199 -16.42 -11.32 -0.70
C TRP A 199 -16.29 -12.84 -0.88
N THR A 200 -17.41 -13.53 -1.04
CA THR A 200 -17.48 -14.98 -1.21
C THR A 200 -16.87 -15.46 -2.53
N HIS A 201 -16.93 -14.64 -3.59
CA HIS A 201 -16.38 -14.91 -4.91
C HIS A 201 -14.95 -14.39 -5.11
N LEU A 202 -14.42 -13.62 -4.15
CA LEU A 202 -13.04 -13.16 -4.20
C LEU A 202 -12.08 -14.34 -4.01
N ARG A 203 -11.06 -14.39 -4.87
CA ARG A 203 -9.90 -15.28 -4.73
C ARG A 203 -9.12 -14.91 -3.46
N LEU A 204 -8.29 -15.85 -3.01
CA LEU A 204 -7.46 -15.67 -1.83
C LEU A 204 -6.61 -14.39 -1.90
N VAL A 205 -5.99 -14.13 -3.05
CA VAL A 205 -5.17 -12.93 -3.25
C VAL A 205 -5.97 -11.64 -3.25
N GLU A 206 -7.22 -11.66 -3.71
CA GLU A 206 -8.09 -10.48 -3.71
C GLU A 206 -8.55 -10.13 -2.30
N ARG A 207 -8.90 -11.15 -1.49
CA ARG A 207 -9.18 -10.96 -0.05
C ARG A 207 -7.94 -10.44 0.69
N SER A 208 -6.77 -11.00 0.37
CA SER A 208 -5.47 -10.58 0.92
C SER A 208 -5.15 -9.13 0.57
N ALA A 209 -5.36 -8.74 -0.68
CA ALA A 209 -5.21 -7.37 -1.13
C ALA A 209 -6.19 -6.46 -0.39
N ALA A 210 -7.47 -6.84 -0.24
CA ALA A 210 -8.49 -6.05 0.46
C ALA A 210 -8.12 -5.78 1.93
N VAL A 211 -7.70 -6.82 2.64
CA VAL A 211 -7.27 -6.70 4.05
C VAL A 211 -6.02 -5.83 4.16
N LEU A 212 -5.04 -6.03 3.26
CA LEU A 212 -3.82 -5.23 3.24
C LEU A 212 -4.10 -3.74 2.99
N VAL A 213 -4.84 -3.40 1.94
CA VAL A 213 -5.11 -2.01 1.59
C VAL A 213 -6.03 -1.34 2.60
N GLY A 214 -6.98 -2.08 3.18
CA GLY A 214 -7.78 -1.60 4.30
C GLY A 214 -6.91 -1.23 5.50
N ALA A 215 -5.98 -2.09 5.89
CA ALA A 215 -5.05 -1.81 7.00
C ALA A 215 -4.11 -0.64 6.68
N LEU A 216 -3.52 -0.61 5.48
CA LEU A 216 -2.62 0.47 5.05
C LEU A 216 -3.32 1.82 4.93
N TRP A 217 -4.62 1.84 4.62
CA TRP A 217 -5.40 3.07 4.53
C TRP A 217 -5.88 3.55 5.90
N LEU A 218 -6.37 2.64 6.75
CA LEU A 218 -6.94 3.00 8.05
C LEU A 218 -5.87 3.35 9.09
N LEU A 219 -4.74 2.64 9.12
CA LEU A 219 -3.73 2.83 10.17
C LEU A 219 -3.11 4.24 10.18
N PRO A 220 -2.73 4.86 9.04
CA PRO A 220 -2.27 6.24 9.04
C PRO A 220 -3.34 7.23 9.47
N LEU A 221 -4.62 6.93 9.28
CA LEU A 221 -5.73 7.82 9.64
C LEU A 221 -6.01 7.82 11.15
N THR A 222 -5.63 6.77 11.88
CA THR A 222 -5.75 6.72 13.35
C THR A 222 -4.61 7.47 14.06
N VAL A 223 -3.58 7.86 13.30
CA VAL A 223 -2.43 8.63 13.74
C VAL A 223 -2.56 10.03 13.15
N GLY A 224 -3.17 10.95 13.91
CA GLY A 224 -3.37 12.34 13.50
C GLY A 224 -2.05 13.12 13.40
N GLY A 225 -2.14 14.44 13.18
CA GLY A 225 -0.99 15.34 13.11
C GLY A 225 -0.43 15.52 11.70
N ASP A 226 0.86 15.86 11.60
CA ASP A 226 1.51 16.28 10.34
C ASP A 226 2.00 15.09 9.49
N LEU A 227 1.36 13.93 9.62
CA LEU A 227 1.68 12.75 8.83
C LEU A 227 1.45 13.05 7.34
N SER A 228 2.48 12.78 6.54
CA SER A 228 2.40 12.87 5.08
C SER A 228 1.50 11.73 4.55
N LEU A 229 0.19 11.91 4.60
CA LEU A 229 -0.78 10.91 4.13
C LEU A 229 -0.58 10.58 2.67
N HIS A 230 -0.22 11.55 1.84
CA HIS A 230 0.04 11.31 0.42
C HIS A 230 1.18 10.31 0.17
N ARG A 231 2.11 10.17 1.11
CA ARG A 231 3.13 9.12 1.10
C ARG A 231 2.54 7.77 1.46
N ALA A 232 1.73 7.70 2.52
CA ALA A 232 1.09 6.46 2.94
C ALA A 232 0.12 5.91 1.86
N GLU A 233 -0.61 6.80 1.20
CA GLU A 233 -1.54 6.48 0.12
C GLU A 233 -0.86 5.85 -1.11
N SER A 234 0.42 6.15 -1.37
CA SER A 234 1.19 5.48 -2.43
C SER A 234 1.38 3.98 -2.18
N LEU A 235 1.30 3.52 -0.93
CA LEU A 235 1.38 2.09 -0.60
C LEU A 235 0.06 1.35 -0.90
N LEU A 236 -1.00 2.05 -1.30
CA LEU A 236 -2.30 1.47 -1.64
C LEU A 236 -2.35 0.90 -3.07
N LEU A 237 -1.24 0.89 -3.82
CA LEU A 237 -1.20 0.33 -5.18
C LEU A 237 -1.84 -1.07 -5.34
N PRO A 238 -1.71 -2.01 -4.38
CA PRO A 238 -2.39 -3.30 -4.46
C PRO A 238 -3.92 -3.21 -4.60
N ALA A 239 -4.54 -2.06 -4.30
CA ALA A 239 -5.97 -1.81 -4.49
C ALA A 239 -6.39 -1.97 -5.95
N VAL A 240 -5.48 -1.76 -6.90
CA VAL A 240 -5.74 -1.94 -8.33
C VAL A 240 -6.17 -3.37 -8.66
N ILE A 241 -5.73 -4.39 -7.90
CA ILE A 241 -6.15 -5.79 -8.07
C ILE A 241 -7.69 -5.92 -7.94
N LEU A 242 -8.28 -5.16 -7.00
CA LEU A 242 -9.72 -5.14 -6.74
C LEU A 242 -10.46 -4.17 -7.67
N LEU A 243 -9.89 -2.98 -7.91
CA LEU A 243 -10.46 -2.01 -8.85
C LEU A 243 -10.58 -2.58 -10.28
N ALA A 244 -9.68 -3.48 -10.68
CA ALA A 244 -9.77 -4.17 -11.97
C ALA A 244 -11.00 -5.08 -12.13
N ARG A 245 -11.77 -5.34 -11.06
CA ARG A 245 -13.08 -6.01 -11.14
C ARG A 245 -14.21 -5.07 -11.52
N SER A 246 -14.01 -3.77 -11.44
CA SER A 246 -15.00 -2.75 -11.78
C SER A 246 -15.10 -2.54 -13.29
N PRO A 247 -16.19 -1.91 -13.79
CA PRO A 247 -16.30 -1.57 -15.20
C PRO A 247 -15.11 -0.73 -15.68
N ALA A 248 -14.58 -1.03 -16.87
CA ALA A 248 -13.39 -0.37 -17.40
C ALA A 248 -13.54 1.16 -17.49
N ARG A 249 -14.76 1.66 -17.72
CA ARG A 249 -15.09 3.10 -17.73
C ARG A 249 -14.84 3.76 -16.37
N LEU A 250 -15.21 3.10 -15.27
CA LEU A 250 -15.00 3.63 -13.92
C LEU A 250 -13.49 3.70 -13.61
N VAL A 251 -12.76 2.62 -13.87
CA VAL A 251 -11.31 2.57 -13.64
C VAL A 251 -10.56 3.55 -14.55
N GLY A 252 -10.99 3.67 -15.81
CA GLY A 252 -10.46 4.66 -16.74
C GLY A 252 -10.71 6.09 -16.29
N GLY A 253 -11.90 6.40 -15.74
CA GLY A 253 -12.20 7.69 -15.14
C GLY A 253 -11.33 7.99 -13.92
N LEU A 254 -11.12 7.00 -13.04
CA LEU A 254 -10.19 7.13 -11.91
C LEU A 254 -8.75 7.38 -12.37
N ALA A 255 -8.28 6.69 -13.41
CA ALA A 255 -6.95 6.92 -14.00
C ALA A 255 -6.84 8.34 -14.59
N ALA A 256 -7.86 8.78 -15.34
CA ALA A 256 -7.90 10.13 -15.92
C ALA A 256 -7.88 11.22 -14.84
N ALA A 257 -8.58 11.02 -13.72
CA ALA A 257 -8.54 11.93 -12.57
C ALA A 257 -7.21 11.87 -11.80
N ALA A 258 -6.58 10.70 -11.72
CA ALA A 258 -5.30 10.52 -11.02
C ALA A 258 -4.14 11.18 -11.76
N ALA A 259 -4.14 11.19 -13.10
CA ALA A 259 -3.08 11.76 -13.91
C ALA A 259 -2.71 13.22 -13.58
N PRO A 260 -3.62 14.21 -13.57
CA PRO A 260 -3.28 15.60 -13.23
C PRO A 260 -2.84 15.76 -11.78
N VAL A 261 -3.39 14.97 -10.87
CA VAL A 261 -3.01 14.98 -9.44
C VAL A 261 -1.58 14.46 -9.28
N ALA A 262 -1.26 13.31 -9.89
CA ALA A 262 0.07 12.71 -9.87
C ALA A 262 1.11 13.65 -10.49
N TYR A 263 0.79 14.27 -11.63
CA TYR A 263 1.66 15.26 -12.28
C TYR A 263 1.94 16.46 -11.38
N SER A 264 0.90 17.03 -10.77
CA SER A 264 1.03 18.22 -9.92
C SER A 264 1.82 17.92 -8.64
N ILE A 265 1.60 16.75 -8.03
CA ILE A 265 2.39 16.30 -6.87
C ILE A 265 3.85 16.07 -7.27
N ALA A 266 4.12 15.48 -8.44
CA ALA A 266 5.48 15.34 -8.93
C ALA A 266 6.19 16.69 -9.09
N GLY A 267 5.48 17.71 -9.59
CA GLY A 267 5.97 19.08 -9.72
C GLY A 267 6.45 19.69 -8.39
N LEU A 268 5.76 19.41 -7.28
CA LEU A 268 6.16 19.87 -5.93
C LEU A 268 7.52 19.29 -5.50
N TYR A 269 7.81 18.04 -5.87
CA TYR A 269 9.07 17.38 -5.54
C TYR A 269 10.22 17.82 -6.44
N THR A 270 9.97 18.04 -7.73
CA THR A 270 11.01 18.51 -8.65
C THR A 270 11.39 19.96 -8.40
N ALA A 271 10.45 20.83 -8.04
CA ALA A 271 10.73 22.22 -7.71
C ALA A 271 11.59 22.35 -6.44
N ALA A 272 11.35 21.50 -5.43
CA ALA A 272 12.14 21.47 -4.20
C ALA A 272 13.58 20.96 -4.37
N LEU A 273 13.93 20.39 -5.53
CA LEU A 273 15.30 19.95 -5.83
C LEU A 273 16.12 21.03 -6.56
N ILE A 274 15.49 22.13 -6.99
CA ILE A 274 16.11 23.21 -7.78
C ILE A 274 16.42 24.44 -6.89
N ILE A 275 15.88 24.49 -5.67
CA ILE A 275 16.14 25.52 -4.65
C ILE A 275 17.13 24.95 -3.63
#